data_AF-A0A6L7ZV79-F1
#
_entry.id   AF-A0A6L7ZV79-F1
#
_cell.length_a   1.000
_cell.length_b   1.000
_cell.length_c   1.000
_cell.angle_alpha   90.00
_cell.angle_beta   90.00
_cell.angle_gamma   90.00
#
_symmetry.space_group_name_H-M   'P 1'
#
loop_
_entity.id
_entity.type
_entity.pdbx_description
1 polymer ?
#
loop_
_entity_poly.entity_id
_entity_poly.type
_entity_poly.pdbx_seq_one_letter_code
_entity_poly.pdbx_strand_id
1 'polypeptide(L)'
;KALSVRINGLDTPYMYRDVVDLLENCSERLDLIMIPKVGTAADVYMVDALVSQVEMAMGRKKRIGFELIVETALGMQNITDIAAASPRNESLHFGAADYAASTRMRTVQIGGANPDYGVLTDPDESGRRDFHWADMWHYEITRMVVAARANGLRPCDGPFGDFRDAEAFAAHARRAAVLGCDGKWAIHPSQIGLANDIFTPPAGEVEKARAIIAAMKESEAAGAGAAALDGKLIDYASIRQAEHLVAMADAIAAKG
;
A
#
# COMPACT_ATOMS: atom_id res chain seq x y z
N LYS A 1 13.51 11.32 -3.16
CA LYS A 1 12.24 11.09 -3.89
C LYS A 1 12.47 9.93 -4.86
N ALA A 2 11.60 8.92 -4.89
CA ALA A 2 11.67 7.87 -5.90
C ALA A 2 11.03 8.34 -7.22
N LEU A 3 11.59 7.94 -8.36
CA LEU A 3 11.02 8.13 -9.70
C LEU A 3 10.62 6.77 -10.26
N SER A 4 9.33 6.65 -10.56
CA SER A 4 8.73 5.44 -11.14
C SER A 4 8.09 5.76 -12.49
N VAL A 5 8.07 4.78 -13.38
CA VAL A 5 7.33 4.83 -14.65
C VAL A 5 6.38 3.63 -14.69
N ARG A 6 5.08 3.90 -14.92
CA ARG A 6 4.11 2.85 -15.20
C ARG A 6 4.17 2.48 -16.68
N ILE A 7 4.62 1.25 -16.96
CA ILE A 7 4.65 0.70 -18.33
C ILE A 7 3.23 0.33 -18.78
N ASN A 8 3.06 0.03 -20.07
CA ASN A 8 1.82 -0.55 -20.57
C ASN A 8 1.64 -2.02 -20.09
N GLY A 9 0.41 -2.54 -20.19
CA GLY A 9 0.10 -3.92 -19.80
C GLY A 9 0.76 -4.97 -20.68
N LEU A 10 1.05 -6.14 -20.08
CA LEU A 10 1.63 -7.30 -20.78
C LEU A 10 0.70 -7.87 -21.86
N ASP A 11 -0.59 -7.55 -21.79
CA ASP A 11 -1.64 -7.86 -22.77
C ASP A 11 -1.66 -6.88 -23.96
N THR A 12 -0.69 -5.96 -24.06
CA THR A 12 -0.61 -4.94 -25.10
C THR A 12 0.68 -5.07 -25.92
N PRO A 13 0.71 -4.57 -27.17
CA PRO A 13 1.92 -4.60 -28.00
C PRO A 13 3.00 -3.59 -27.58
N TYR A 14 2.78 -2.81 -26.51
CA TYR A 14 3.61 -1.65 -26.17
C TYR A 14 4.64 -1.94 -25.06
N MET A 15 4.29 -2.79 -24.10
CA MET A 15 5.05 -2.98 -22.85
C MET A 15 6.54 -3.29 -23.06
N TYR A 16 6.87 -4.21 -23.97
CA TYR A 16 8.26 -4.59 -24.21
C TYR A 16 9.12 -3.40 -24.67
N ARG A 17 8.52 -2.51 -25.48
CA ARG A 17 9.18 -1.33 -26.02
C ARG A 17 9.34 -0.29 -24.92
N ASP A 18 8.33 -0.10 -24.07
CA ASP A 18 8.45 0.76 -22.90
C ASP A 18 9.65 0.36 -22.04
N VAL A 19 9.80 -0.94 -21.73
CA VAL A 19 10.89 -1.44 -20.88
C VAL A 19 12.26 -1.27 -21.55
N VAL A 20 12.40 -1.73 -22.79
CA VAL A 20 13.68 -1.68 -23.51
C VAL A 20 14.11 -0.24 -23.75
N ASP A 21 13.26 0.57 -24.36
CA ASP A 21 13.61 1.94 -24.72
C ASP A 21 13.87 2.79 -23.47
N LEU A 22 13.09 2.60 -22.39
CA LEU A 22 13.32 3.29 -21.14
C LEU A 22 14.68 2.92 -20.56
N LEU A 23 15.03 1.64 -20.44
CA LEU A 23 16.26 1.24 -19.75
C LEU A 23 17.54 1.44 -20.58
N GLU A 24 17.44 1.39 -21.90
CA GLU A 24 18.56 1.69 -22.80
C GLU A 24 18.84 3.21 -22.88
N ASN A 25 17.82 4.05 -22.73
CA ASN A 25 17.96 5.50 -22.95
C ASN A 25 17.83 6.37 -21.69
N CYS A 26 17.37 5.83 -20.54
CA CYS A 26 17.26 6.62 -19.32
C CYS A 26 18.54 6.64 -18.50
N SER A 27 18.79 7.76 -17.83
CA SER A 27 19.87 7.86 -16.85
C SER A 27 19.64 6.96 -15.63
N GLU A 28 20.59 6.94 -14.69
CA GLU A 28 20.45 6.30 -13.38
C GLU A 28 19.47 7.03 -12.45
N ARG A 29 18.65 7.96 -12.98
CA ARG A 29 17.60 8.63 -12.20
C ARG A 29 16.37 7.76 -12.00
N LEU A 30 16.03 6.85 -12.92
CA LEU A 30 14.88 5.95 -12.77
C LEU A 30 15.12 4.98 -11.61
N ASP A 31 14.19 4.91 -10.66
CA ASP A 31 14.31 4.04 -9.49
C ASP A 31 13.45 2.77 -9.64
N LEU A 32 12.24 2.93 -10.19
CA LEU A 32 11.20 1.91 -10.16
C LEU A 32 10.49 1.79 -11.51
N ILE A 33 9.95 0.60 -11.77
CA ILE A 33 8.94 0.37 -12.81
C ILE A 33 7.65 -0.10 -12.15
N MET A 34 6.54 0.53 -12.50
CA MET A 34 5.21 0.12 -12.07
C MET A 34 4.57 -0.77 -13.12
N ILE A 35 4.23 -2.01 -12.75
CA ILE A 35 3.67 -3.03 -13.63
C ILE A 35 2.16 -3.07 -13.43
N PRO A 36 1.35 -2.71 -14.44
CA PRO A 36 -0.11 -2.73 -14.32
C PRO A 36 -0.68 -4.14 -14.51
N LYS A 37 -1.90 -4.34 -14.01
CA LYS A 37 -2.74 -5.53 -14.24
C LYS A 37 -2.04 -6.88 -13.98
N VAL A 38 -1.13 -6.94 -13.02
CA VAL A 38 -0.41 -8.17 -12.70
C VAL A 38 -1.43 -9.24 -12.29
N GLY A 39 -1.45 -10.35 -13.03
CA GLY A 39 -2.40 -11.45 -12.81
C GLY A 39 -1.76 -12.68 -12.18
N THR A 40 -0.47 -12.91 -12.43
CA THR A 40 0.27 -14.08 -11.97
C THR A 40 1.72 -13.74 -11.63
N ALA A 41 2.40 -14.62 -10.89
CA ALA A 41 3.85 -14.50 -10.65
C ALA A 41 4.68 -14.53 -11.95
N ALA A 42 4.18 -15.21 -13.00
CA ALA A 42 4.86 -15.29 -14.29
C ALA A 42 4.91 -13.94 -15.03
N ASP A 43 3.89 -13.09 -14.83
CA ASP A 43 3.88 -11.72 -15.38
C ASP A 43 5.05 -10.92 -14.81
N VAL A 44 5.26 -11.00 -13.48
CA VAL A 44 6.37 -10.33 -12.79
C VAL A 44 7.71 -10.90 -13.25
N TYR A 45 7.82 -12.22 -13.34
CA TYR A 45 9.05 -12.88 -13.79
C TYR A 45 9.44 -12.49 -15.21
N MET A 46 8.47 -12.37 -16.12
CA MET A 46 8.71 -11.94 -17.50
C MET A 46 9.35 -10.54 -17.53
N VAL A 47 8.80 -9.60 -16.77
CA VAL A 47 9.34 -8.23 -16.67
C VAL A 47 10.71 -8.23 -15.98
N ASP A 48 10.91 -9.02 -14.92
CA ASP A 48 12.21 -9.17 -14.24
C ASP A 48 13.29 -9.66 -15.20
N ALA A 49 13.02 -10.71 -15.97
CA ALA A 49 13.96 -11.27 -16.92
C ALA A 49 14.36 -10.25 -18.00
N LEU A 50 13.39 -9.53 -18.56
CA LEU A 50 13.64 -8.49 -19.55
C LEU A 50 14.46 -7.33 -18.97
N VAL A 51 14.04 -6.79 -17.82
CA VAL A 51 14.74 -5.69 -17.12
C VAL A 51 16.17 -6.10 -16.77
N SER A 52 16.36 -7.30 -16.23
CA SER A 52 17.68 -7.83 -15.87
C SER A 52 18.60 -7.93 -17.08
N GLN A 53 18.10 -8.42 -18.23
CA GLN A 53 18.90 -8.51 -19.45
C GLN A 53 19.33 -7.15 -19.98
N VAL A 54 18.43 -6.16 -19.99
CA VAL A 54 18.76 -4.81 -20.43
C VAL A 54 19.72 -4.12 -19.45
N GLU A 55 19.52 -4.27 -18.13
CA GLU A 55 20.46 -3.77 -17.12
C GLU A 55 21.88 -4.32 -17.30
N MET A 56 22.00 -5.64 -17.57
CA MET A 56 23.28 -6.29 -17.84
C MET A 56 23.92 -5.79 -19.14
N ALA A 57 23.14 -5.70 -20.22
CA ALA A 57 23.61 -5.24 -21.53
C ALA A 57 24.12 -3.79 -21.48
N MET A 58 23.43 -2.93 -20.74
CA MET A 58 23.77 -1.52 -20.58
C MET A 58 24.77 -1.26 -19.44
N GLY A 59 25.15 -2.30 -18.68
CA GLY A 59 26.07 -2.19 -17.55
C GLY A 59 25.59 -1.28 -16.41
N ARG A 60 24.27 -1.17 -16.24
CA ARG A 60 23.63 -0.30 -15.24
C ARG A 60 24.12 -0.64 -13.84
N LYS A 61 24.31 0.39 -13.01
CA LYS A 61 24.84 0.23 -11.64
C LYS A 61 23.74 0.22 -10.59
N LYS A 62 22.64 0.92 -10.87
CA LYS A 62 21.48 0.92 -9.99
C LYS A 62 20.45 -0.06 -10.51
N ARG A 63 20.08 -0.99 -9.64
CA ARG A 63 19.03 -1.99 -9.90
C ARG A 63 17.65 -1.33 -9.80
N ILE A 64 16.79 -1.58 -10.77
CA ILE A 64 15.40 -1.13 -10.80
C ILE A 64 14.53 -2.03 -9.92
N GLY A 65 13.74 -1.41 -9.04
CA GLY A 65 12.70 -2.07 -8.24
C GLY A 65 11.33 -2.06 -8.94
N PHE A 66 10.39 -2.86 -8.44
CA PHE A 66 9.06 -3.02 -9.00
C PHE A 66 7.96 -2.62 -8.05
N GLU A 67 6.98 -1.91 -8.60
CA GLU A 67 5.71 -1.58 -7.96
C GLU A 67 4.61 -2.33 -8.72
N LEU A 68 3.83 -3.18 -8.06
CA LEU A 68 2.85 -4.03 -8.75
C LEU A 68 1.44 -3.51 -8.51
N ILE A 69 0.68 -3.26 -9.57
CA ILE A 69 -0.72 -2.88 -9.43
C ILE A 69 -1.59 -4.14 -9.43
N VAL A 70 -2.26 -4.38 -8.30
CA VAL A 70 -3.31 -5.38 -8.17
C VAL A 70 -4.65 -4.71 -8.45
N GLU A 71 -5.13 -4.88 -9.67
CA GLU A 71 -6.30 -4.16 -10.19
C GLU A 71 -7.24 -5.05 -11.02
N THR A 72 -7.15 -6.38 -10.84
CA THR A 72 -8.05 -7.34 -11.48
C THR A 72 -8.44 -8.43 -10.49
N ALA A 73 -9.55 -9.12 -10.76
CA ALA A 73 -9.96 -10.28 -9.97
C ALA A 73 -8.87 -11.37 -9.94
N LEU A 74 -8.21 -11.61 -11.09
CA LEU A 74 -7.13 -12.57 -11.22
C LEU A 74 -5.91 -12.18 -10.37
N GLY A 75 -5.50 -10.92 -10.42
CA GLY A 75 -4.40 -10.40 -9.60
C GLY A 75 -4.70 -10.54 -8.11
N MET A 76 -5.92 -10.20 -7.69
CA MET A 76 -6.33 -10.37 -6.29
C MET A 76 -6.36 -11.85 -5.89
N GLN A 77 -6.85 -12.74 -6.77
CA GLN A 77 -6.86 -14.18 -6.53
C GLN A 77 -5.46 -14.76 -6.30
N ASN A 78 -4.44 -14.27 -7.02
CA ASN A 78 -3.07 -14.79 -7.00
C ASN A 78 -2.07 -13.93 -6.20
N ILE A 79 -2.56 -12.95 -5.43
CA ILE A 79 -1.75 -11.90 -4.81
C ILE A 79 -0.61 -12.41 -3.92
N THR A 80 -0.77 -13.58 -3.28
CA THR A 80 0.27 -14.21 -2.46
C THR A 80 1.50 -14.59 -3.29
N ASP A 81 1.28 -15.24 -4.44
CA ASP A 81 2.36 -15.66 -5.33
C ASP A 81 2.98 -14.46 -6.06
N ILE A 82 2.15 -13.48 -6.43
CA ILE A 82 2.58 -12.22 -7.05
C ILE A 82 3.54 -11.46 -6.11
N ALA A 83 3.20 -11.37 -4.82
CA ALA A 83 4.02 -10.68 -3.83
C ALA A 83 5.43 -11.31 -3.71
N ALA A 84 5.53 -12.63 -3.77
CA ALA A 84 6.79 -13.38 -3.68
C ALA A 84 7.56 -13.49 -5.02
N ALA A 85 7.00 -13.01 -6.13
CA ALA A 85 7.42 -13.40 -7.47
C ALA A 85 8.81 -12.91 -7.90
N SER A 86 9.32 -11.82 -7.30
CA SER A 86 10.62 -11.26 -7.66
C SER A 86 11.29 -10.59 -6.46
N PRO A 87 12.61 -10.70 -6.32
CA PRO A 87 13.34 -9.90 -5.34
C PRO A 87 13.29 -8.40 -5.64
N ARG A 88 12.84 -7.97 -6.84
CA ARG A 88 12.70 -6.56 -7.24
C ARG A 88 11.42 -5.95 -6.69
N ASN A 89 10.45 -6.75 -6.28
CA ASN A 89 9.21 -6.25 -5.72
C ASN A 89 9.50 -5.37 -4.52
N GLU A 90 8.90 -4.19 -4.50
CA GLU A 90 9.01 -3.27 -3.36
C GLU A 90 7.64 -2.85 -2.81
N SER A 91 6.60 -2.84 -3.64
CA SER A 91 5.25 -2.45 -3.23
C SER A 91 4.14 -3.11 -4.03
N LEU A 92 2.98 -3.24 -3.38
CA LEU A 92 1.71 -3.61 -4.01
C LEU A 92 0.76 -2.42 -3.94
N HIS A 93 0.05 -2.16 -5.03
CA HIS A 93 -0.86 -1.03 -5.17
C HIS A 93 -2.27 -1.52 -5.54
N PHE A 94 -3.30 -1.06 -4.83
CA PHE A 94 -4.67 -1.44 -5.12
C PHE A 94 -5.31 -0.52 -6.17
N GLY A 95 -5.51 -1.01 -7.41
CA GLY A 95 -6.16 -0.21 -8.46
C GLY A 95 -7.68 -0.34 -8.42
N ALA A 96 -8.34 0.46 -7.58
CA ALA A 96 -9.78 0.33 -7.29
C ALA A 96 -10.71 0.40 -8.52
N ALA A 97 -10.43 1.29 -9.48
CA ALA A 97 -11.30 1.49 -10.65
C ALA A 97 -11.29 0.29 -11.60
N ASP A 98 -10.10 -0.15 -12.01
CA ASP A 98 -9.95 -1.32 -12.88
C ASP A 98 -10.35 -2.61 -12.16
N TYR A 99 -10.12 -2.71 -10.83
CA TYR A 99 -10.60 -3.83 -10.03
C TYR A 99 -12.13 -3.91 -10.05
N ALA A 100 -12.81 -2.79 -9.81
CA ALA A 100 -14.26 -2.70 -9.86
C ALA A 100 -14.82 -3.09 -11.24
N ALA A 101 -14.15 -2.69 -12.32
CA ALA A 101 -14.50 -3.11 -13.67
C ALA A 101 -14.32 -4.63 -13.86
N SER A 102 -13.21 -5.18 -13.38
CA SER A 102 -12.89 -6.61 -13.47
C SER A 102 -13.88 -7.49 -12.70
N THR A 103 -14.37 -7.04 -11.55
CA THR A 103 -15.32 -7.78 -10.70
C THR A 103 -16.78 -7.42 -10.97
N ARG A 104 -17.03 -6.49 -11.91
CA ARG A 104 -18.37 -5.98 -12.27
C ARG A 104 -19.12 -5.35 -11.09
N MET A 105 -18.39 -4.67 -10.21
CA MET A 105 -18.98 -3.93 -9.10
C MET A 105 -19.89 -2.81 -9.63
N ARG A 106 -21.01 -2.56 -8.94
CA ARG A 106 -21.97 -1.50 -9.30
C ARG A 106 -21.45 -0.13 -8.88
N THR A 107 -20.46 0.39 -9.58
CA THR A 107 -19.93 1.74 -9.37
C THR A 107 -19.45 2.34 -10.70
N VAL A 108 -19.49 3.66 -10.79
CA VAL A 108 -18.93 4.46 -11.90
C VAL A 108 -17.92 5.49 -11.38
N GLN A 109 -17.56 5.39 -10.09
CA GLN A 109 -16.61 6.26 -9.42
C GLN A 109 -15.26 5.54 -9.22
N ILE A 110 -14.18 6.32 -9.12
CA ILE A 110 -12.85 5.80 -8.77
C ILE A 110 -12.72 5.80 -7.24
N GLY A 111 -12.87 4.62 -6.63
CA GLY A 111 -12.92 4.45 -5.17
C GLY A 111 -14.26 4.94 -4.58
N GLY A 112 -14.25 5.33 -3.30
CA GLY A 112 -15.43 5.87 -2.61
C GLY A 112 -16.31 4.81 -1.97
N ALA A 113 -17.51 5.20 -1.52
CA ALA A 113 -18.48 4.31 -0.90
C ALA A 113 -19.70 4.09 -1.81
N ASN A 114 -20.54 3.12 -1.49
CA ASN A 114 -21.77 2.85 -2.22
C ASN A 114 -22.98 2.80 -1.27
N PRO A 115 -24.06 3.55 -1.54
CA PRO A 115 -25.24 3.60 -0.67
C PRO A 115 -25.99 2.29 -0.55
N ASP A 116 -25.84 1.37 -1.50
CA ASP A 116 -26.47 0.05 -1.48
C ASP A 116 -25.61 -0.99 -0.72
N TYR A 117 -24.37 -0.66 -0.33
CA TYR A 117 -23.46 -1.59 0.32
C TYR A 117 -23.47 -1.41 1.84
N GLY A 118 -24.30 -2.21 2.51
CA GLY A 118 -24.48 -2.14 3.95
C GLY A 118 -25.38 -3.24 4.48
N VAL A 119 -25.69 -3.17 5.76
CA VAL A 119 -26.58 -4.10 6.45
C VAL A 119 -27.78 -3.35 6.99
N LEU A 120 -28.98 -3.91 6.79
CA LEU A 120 -30.22 -3.42 7.38
C LEU A 120 -30.44 -4.14 8.71
N THR A 121 -30.52 -3.39 9.81
CA THR A 121 -30.69 -3.99 11.14
C THR A 121 -32.00 -4.76 11.26
N ASP A 122 -32.11 -5.62 12.28
CA ASP A 122 -33.41 -6.07 12.78
C ASP A 122 -34.22 -4.86 13.28
N PRO A 123 -35.57 -4.95 13.30
CA PRO A 123 -36.39 -3.89 13.86
C PRO A 123 -36.12 -3.71 15.36
N ASP A 124 -36.03 -2.46 15.80
CA ASP A 124 -36.01 -2.13 17.23
C ASP A 124 -37.42 -2.25 17.86
N GLU A 125 -37.55 -1.93 19.15
CA GLU A 125 -38.83 -2.00 19.87
C GLU A 125 -39.93 -1.11 19.27
N SER A 126 -39.55 -0.08 18.50
CA SER A 126 -40.48 0.80 17.78
C SER A 126 -40.81 0.33 16.35
N GLY A 127 -40.19 -0.77 15.91
CA GLY A 127 -40.27 -1.27 14.54
C GLY A 127 -39.34 -0.55 13.56
N ARG A 128 -38.46 0.36 14.03
CA ARG A 128 -37.52 1.09 13.17
C ARG A 128 -36.36 0.18 12.76
N ARG A 129 -35.88 0.34 11.52
CA ARG A 129 -34.68 -0.33 11.00
C ARG A 129 -33.69 0.71 10.51
N ASP A 130 -32.43 0.54 10.88
CA ASP A 130 -31.35 1.41 10.43
C ASP A 130 -30.53 0.70 9.34
N PHE A 131 -29.99 1.45 8.38
CA PHE A 131 -29.12 0.92 7.32
C PHE A 131 -27.68 1.40 7.55
N HIS A 132 -26.79 0.47 7.88
CA HIS A 132 -25.41 0.75 8.24
C HIS A 132 -24.53 0.45 7.04
N TRP A 133 -23.93 1.48 6.44
CA TRP A 133 -23.01 1.32 5.31
C TRP A 133 -21.77 0.54 5.77
N ALA A 134 -21.21 -0.25 4.85
CA ALA A 134 -19.99 -1.01 5.08
C ALA A 134 -18.86 -0.55 4.13
N ASP A 135 -17.63 -0.99 4.41
CA ASP A 135 -16.50 -0.77 3.52
C ASP A 135 -16.46 -1.85 2.43
N MET A 136 -16.82 -1.46 1.20
CA MET A 136 -16.81 -2.35 0.05
C MET A 136 -15.41 -2.73 -0.46
N TRP A 137 -14.34 -2.16 0.13
CA TRP A 137 -12.94 -2.43 -0.21
C TRP A 137 -12.16 -3.13 0.90
N HIS A 138 -12.83 -3.48 2.01
CA HIS A 138 -12.17 -4.01 3.20
C HIS A 138 -11.36 -5.28 2.88
N TYR A 139 -11.98 -6.21 2.15
CA TYR A 139 -11.36 -7.47 1.78
C TYR A 139 -10.09 -7.26 0.93
N GLU A 140 -10.20 -6.45 -0.11
CA GLU A 140 -9.12 -6.18 -1.06
C GLU A 140 -7.92 -5.52 -0.40
N ILE A 141 -8.17 -4.47 0.40
CA ILE A 141 -7.11 -3.75 1.10
C ILE A 141 -6.44 -4.66 2.13
N THR A 142 -7.21 -5.34 2.98
CA THR A 142 -6.63 -6.21 4.01
C THR A 142 -5.88 -7.39 3.38
N ARG A 143 -6.41 -8.00 2.32
CA ARG A 143 -5.73 -9.09 1.62
C ARG A 143 -4.42 -8.64 0.98
N MET A 144 -4.39 -7.45 0.38
CA MET A 144 -3.17 -6.84 -0.14
C MET A 144 -2.15 -6.55 0.97
N VAL A 145 -2.59 -5.98 2.10
CA VAL A 145 -1.71 -5.72 3.24
C VAL A 145 -1.07 -7.01 3.75
N VAL A 146 -1.86 -8.07 3.93
CA VAL A 146 -1.34 -9.38 4.39
C VAL A 146 -0.29 -9.90 3.42
N ALA A 147 -0.58 -9.92 2.11
CA ALA A 147 0.35 -10.41 1.10
C ALA A 147 1.63 -9.56 1.03
N ALA A 148 1.50 -8.23 1.08
CA ALA A 148 2.63 -7.31 1.06
C ALA A 148 3.53 -7.51 2.29
N ARG A 149 2.95 -7.45 3.50
CA ARG A 149 3.71 -7.56 4.76
C ARG A 149 4.36 -8.92 4.94
N ALA A 150 3.71 -10.00 4.51
CA ALA A 150 4.30 -11.35 4.52
C ALA A 150 5.57 -11.45 3.66
N ASN A 151 5.74 -10.57 2.68
CA ASN A 151 6.88 -10.54 1.75
C ASN A 151 7.77 -9.29 1.94
N GLY A 152 7.60 -8.53 3.03
CA GLY A 152 8.39 -7.32 3.28
C GLY A 152 8.12 -6.16 2.31
N LEU A 153 6.98 -6.17 1.61
CA LEU A 153 6.58 -5.14 0.65
C LEU A 153 5.74 -4.05 1.30
N ARG A 154 5.69 -2.88 0.65
CA ARG A 154 4.84 -1.75 1.04
C ARG A 154 3.45 -1.86 0.39
N PRO A 155 2.36 -2.00 1.16
CA PRO A 155 1.01 -1.90 0.61
C PRO A 155 0.60 -0.43 0.44
N CYS A 156 0.08 -0.08 -0.73
CA CYS A 156 -0.33 1.28 -1.07
C CYS A 156 -1.77 1.29 -1.62
N ASP A 157 -2.61 2.16 -1.07
CA ASP A 157 -3.94 2.39 -1.60
C ASP A 157 -3.89 3.18 -2.92
N GLY A 158 -4.80 2.90 -3.83
CA GLY A 158 -4.80 3.49 -5.16
C GLY A 158 -5.54 4.82 -5.26
N PRO A 159 -6.06 5.16 -6.45
CA PRO A 159 -6.62 6.47 -6.72
C PRO A 159 -7.97 6.71 -6.03
N PHE A 160 -8.29 7.99 -5.82
CA PHE A 160 -9.63 8.46 -5.46
C PHE A 160 -10.03 9.58 -6.41
N GLY A 161 -11.18 9.42 -7.08
CA GLY A 161 -11.53 10.22 -8.26
C GLY A 161 -12.11 11.60 -7.98
N ASP A 162 -12.85 11.78 -6.89
CA ASP A 162 -13.46 13.09 -6.59
C ASP A 162 -12.46 14.02 -5.91
N PHE A 163 -11.64 14.69 -6.72
CA PHE A 163 -10.60 15.60 -6.24
C PHE A 163 -11.13 16.84 -5.51
N ARG A 164 -12.45 17.10 -5.56
CA ARG A 164 -13.10 18.22 -4.83
C ARG A 164 -13.53 17.81 -3.42
N ASP A 165 -13.68 16.52 -3.17
CA ASP A 165 -14.12 15.99 -1.88
C ASP A 165 -12.91 15.59 -1.02
N ALA A 166 -12.30 16.58 -0.38
CA ALA A 166 -11.17 16.36 0.51
C ALA A 166 -11.53 15.54 1.75
N GLU A 167 -12.78 15.63 2.22
CA GLU A 167 -13.26 14.88 3.38
C GLU A 167 -13.37 13.39 3.05
N ALA A 168 -14.00 13.04 1.92
CA ALA A 168 -14.07 11.66 1.47
C ALA A 168 -12.69 11.09 1.13
N PHE A 169 -11.79 11.87 0.52
CA PHE A 169 -10.40 11.46 0.32
C PHE A 169 -9.73 11.11 1.66
N ALA A 170 -9.87 11.99 2.66
CA ALA A 170 -9.26 11.80 3.96
C ALA A 170 -9.85 10.58 4.70
N ALA A 171 -11.16 10.37 4.63
CA ALA A 171 -11.80 9.17 5.19
C ALA A 171 -11.29 7.88 4.51
N HIS A 172 -11.16 7.89 3.18
CA HIS A 172 -10.64 6.76 2.41
C HIS A 172 -9.17 6.45 2.75
N ALA A 173 -8.34 7.49 2.85
CA ALA A 173 -6.93 7.37 3.18
C ALA A 173 -6.71 6.87 4.62
N ARG A 174 -7.42 7.45 5.60
CA ARG A 174 -7.31 7.02 7.02
C ARG A 174 -7.72 5.57 7.20
N ARG A 175 -8.79 5.13 6.51
CA ARG A 175 -9.21 3.72 6.54
C ARG A 175 -8.10 2.80 6.04
N ALA A 176 -7.47 3.12 4.91
CA ALA A 176 -6.36 2.33 4.38
C ALA A 176 -5.13 2.34 5.31
N ALA A 177 -4.79 3.50 5.89
CA ALA A 177 -3.71 3.62 6.87
C ALA A 177 -3.94 2.74 8.10
N VAL A 178 -5.16 2.75 8.66
CA VAL A 178 -5.56 1.90 9.79
C VAL A 178 -5.44 0.41 9.44
N LEU A 179 -5.79 0.02 8.21
CA LEU A 179 -5.64 -1.36 7.75
C LEU A 179 -4.19 -1.76 7.45
N GLY A 180 -3.24 -0.82 7.46
CA GLY A 180 -1.81 -1.07 7.37
C GLY A 180 -1.13 -0.64 6.07
N CYS A 181 -1.79 0.16 5.22
CA CYS A 181 -1.16 0.78 4.05
C CYS A 181 -0.14 1.85 4.43
N ASP A 182 0.96 1.93 3.68
CA ASP A 182 2.04 2.91 3.85
C ASP A 182 1.82 4.21 3.04
N GLY A 183 0.80 4.23 2.18
CA GLY A 183 0.52 5.39 1.35
C GLY A 183 -0.75 5.27 0.53
N LYS A 184 -1.08 6.36 -0.18
CA LYS A 184 -2.17 6.45 -1.14
C LYS A 184 -1.74 7.24 -2.37
N TRP A 185 -2.25 6.87 -3.54
CA TRP A 185 -2.04 7.65 -4.77
C TRP A 185 -2.67 9.04 -4.69
N ALA A 186 -1.93 10.04 -5.19
CA ALA A 186 -2.46 11.36 -5.50
C ALA A 186 -2.55 11.50 -7.03
N ILE A 187 -3.77 11.60 -7.56
CA ILE A 187 -4.04 11.80 -9.00
C ILE A 187 -4.40 13.27 -9.31
N HIS A 188 -4.48 14.10 -8.28
CA HIS A 188 -4.63 15.54 -8.38
C HIS A 188 -3.70 16.23 -7.35
N PRO A 189 -3.08 17.39 -7.65
CA PRO A 189 -2.14 18.04 -6.73
C PRO A 189 -2.69 18.32 -5.32
N SER A 190 -3.99 18.60 -5.19
CA SER A 190 -4.64 18.82 -3.88
C SER A 190 -4.56 17.62 -2.93
N GLN A 191 -4.38 16.41 -3.46
CA GLN A 191 -4.34 15.19 -2.67
C GLN A 191 -2.96 14.94 -2.03
N ILE A 192 -1.90 15.60 -2.51
CA ILE A 192 -0.52 15.36 -2.05
C ILE A 192 -0.37 15.72 -0.57
N GLY A 193 -0.80 16.93 -0.18
CA GLY A 193 -0.75 17.37 1.22
C GLY A 193 -1.56 16.46 2.13
N LEU A 194 -2.80 16.15 1.71
CA LEU A 194 -3.70 15.27 2.45
C LEU A 194 -3.10 13.87 2.68
N ALA A 195 -2.53 13.27 1.64
CA ALA A 195 -1.87 11.97 1.76
C ALA A 195 -0.66 12.03 2.69
N ASN A 196 0.22 13.02 2.51
CA ASN A 196 1.39 13.18 3.36
C ASN A 196 0.99 13.32 4.84
N ASP A 197 -0.01 14.15 5.14
CA ASP A 197 -0.46 14.38 6.52
C ASP A 197 -1.04 13.10 7.15
N ILE A 198 -1.81 12.32 6.39
CA ILE A 198 -2.51 11.13 6.89
C ILE A 198 -1.57 9.94 7.08
N PHE A 199 -0.61 9.75 6.18
CA PHE A 199 0.36 8.64 6.24
C PHE A 199 1.62 9.00 7.04
N THR A 200 1.75 10.26 7.50
CA THR A 200 2.74 10.62 8.51
C THR A 200 2.21 10.25 9.90
N PRO A 201 2.92 9.45 10.69
CA PRO A 201 2.55 9.16 12.07
C PRO A 201 2.32 10.45 12.87
N PRO A 202 1.21 10.57 13.62
CA PRO A 202 1.02 11.68 14.54
C PRO A 202 2.15 11.75 15.56
N ALA A 203 2.66 12.95 15.85
CA ALA A 203 3.79 13.13 16.77
C ALA A 203 3.56 12.46 18.14
N GLY A 204 2.33 12.54 18.67
CA GLY A 204 1.97 11.88 19.93
C GLY A 204 2.06 10.35 19.89
N GLU A 205 1.76 9.72 18.74
CA GLU A 205 1.91 8.27 18.58
C GLU A 205 3.39 7.87 18.50
N VAL A 206 4.22 8.69 17.83
CA VAL A 206 5.67 8.48 17.76
C VAL A 206 6.32 8.64 19.13
N GLU A 207 5.97 9.68 19.89
CA GLU A 207 6.43 9.89 21.27
C GLU A 207 6.09 8.67 22.16
N LYS A 208 4.84 8.20 22.08
CA LYS A 208 4.40 7.01 22.79
C LYS A 208 5.17 5.75 22.37
N ALA A 209 5.41 5.57 21.08
CA ALA A 209 6.20 4.45 20.56
C ALA A 209 7.65 4.49 21.07
N ARG A 210 8.29 5.68 21.09
CA ARG A 210 9.62 5.84 21.68
C ARG A 210 9.63 5.53 23.18
N ALA A 211 8.60 5.93 23.91
CA ALA A 211 8.45 5.60 25.34
C ALA A 211 8.28 4.10 25.58
N ILE A 212 7.51 3.39 24.74
CA ILE A 212 7.35 1.93 24.79
C ILE A 212 8.72 1.23 24.59
N ILE A 213 9.49 1.65 23.59
CA ILE A 213 10.82 1.08 23.31
C ILE A 213 11.78 1.33 24.48
N ALA A 214 11.76 2.54 25.06
CA ALA A 214 12.60 2.89 26.20
C ALA A 214 12.25 2.06 27.45
N ALA A 215 10.95 1.93 27.76
CA ALA A 215 10.47 1.15 28.91
C ALA A 215 10.85 -0.34 28.80
N MET A 216 10.82 -0.93 27.60
CA MET A 216 11.31 -2.30 27.43
C MET A 216 12.81 -2.41 27.65
N LYS A 217 13.62 -1.52 27.07
CA LYS A 217 15.08 -1.55 27.26
C LYS A 217 15.47 -1.51 28.74
N GLU A 218 14.76 -0.72 29.54
CA GLU A 218 14.94 -0.68 30.99
C GLU A 218 14.55 -2.01 31.65
N SER A 219 13.41 -2.59 31.27
CA SER A 219 12.94 -3.88 31.78
C SER A 219 13.90 -5.04 31.45
N GLU A 220 14.40 -5.09 30.21
CA GLU A 220 15.38 -6.08 29.76
C GLU A 220 16.71 -5.94 30.52
N ALA A 221 17.18 -4.71 30.76
CA ALA A 221 18.37 -4.45 31.57
C ALA A 221 18.19 -4.90 33.04
N ALA A 222 16.95 -4.88 33.55
CA ALA A 222 16.59 -5.41 34.86
C ALA A 222 16.33 -6.94 34.86
N GLY A 223 16.46 -7.62 33.73
CA GLY A 223 16.26 -9.06 33.58
C GLY A 223 14.80 -9.51 33.48
N ALA A 224 13.88 -8.60 33.16
CA ALA A 224 12.45 -8.88 32.99
C ALA A 224 12.05 -8.89 31.50
N GLY A 225 11.17 -9.82 31.12
CA GLY A 225 10.74 -10.04 29.72
C GLY A 225 9.46 -9.29 29.31
N ALA A 226 8.95 -8.40 30.16
CA ALA A 226 7.80 -7.54 29.88
C ALA A 226 7.94 -6.22 30.64
N ALA A 227 7.45 -5.12 30.07
CA ALA A 227 7.45 -3.81 30.73
C ALA A 227 6.03 -3.37 31.06
N ALA A 228 5.88 -2.37 31.93
CA ALA A 228 4.62 -1.71 32.18
C ALA A 228 4.76 -0.21 31.89
N LEU A 229 3.84 0.34 31.09
CA LEU A 229 3.73 1.78 30.81
C LEU A 229 2.27 2.18 30.94
N ASP A 230 1.99 3.25 31.68
CA ASP A 230 0.63 3.74 31.96
C ASP A 230 -0.34 2.64 32.47
N GLY A 231 0.17 1.70 33.28
CA GLY A 231 -0.61 0.59 33.81
C GLY A 231 -0.97 -0.50 32.79
N LYS A 232 -0.40 -0.46 31.57
CA LYS A 232 -0.58 -1.48 30.53
C LYS A 232 0.67 -2.32 30.36
N LEU A 233 0.47 -3.62 30.18
CA LEU A 233 1.53 -4.56 29.84
C LEU A 233 2.06 -4.27 28.43
N ILE A 234 3.39 -4.18 28.31
CA ILE A 234 4.11 -4.11 27.05
C ILE A 234 4.79 -5.46 26.83
N ASP A 235 4.53 -6.06 25.67
CA ASP A 235 5.16 -7.28 25.20
C ASP A 235 5.99 -7.05 23.93
N TYR A 236 6.64 -8.11 23.44
CA TYR A 236 7.42 -8.08 22.20
C TYR A 236 6.60 -7.78 20.93
N ALA A 237 5.28 -7.96 20.95
CA ALA A 237 4.43 -7.53 19.84
C ALA A 237 4.27 -6.01 19.82
N SER A 238 4.01 -5.42 20.99
CA SER A 238 3.87 -3.98 21.21
C SER A 238 5.15 -3.22 20.81
N ILE A 239 6.32 -3.82 21.06
CA ILE A 239 7.62 -3.23 20.67
C ILE A 239 7.79 -3.22 19.17
N ARG A 240 7.51 -4.33 18.47
CA ARG A 240 7.63 -4.39 17.01
C ARG A 240 6.73 -3.36 16.32
N GLN A 241 5.53 -3.15 16.86
CA GLN A 241 4.65 -2.07 16.39
C GLN A 241 5.27 -0.69 16.59
N ALA A 242 5.83 -0.43 17.78
CA ALA A 242 6.47 0.84 18.10
C ALA A 242 7.72 1.09 17.24
N GLU A 243 8.56 0.07 17.01
CA GLU A 243 9.77 0.16 16.18
C GLU A 243 9.44 0.52 14.73
N HIS A 244 8.42 -0.11 14.14
CA HIS A 244 7.97 0.24 12.79
C HIS A 244 7.50 1.71 12.71
N LEU A 245 6.72 2.16 13.69
CA LEU A 245 6.22 3.53 13.71
C LEU A 245 7.35 4.56 13.82
N VAL A 246 8.32 4.30 14.69
CA VAL A 246 9.51 5.14 14.88
C VAL A 246 10.39 5.14 13.63
N ALA A 247 10.64 3.98 13.03
CA ALA A 247 11.42 3.86 11.81
C ALA A 247 10.81 4.66 10.65
N MET A 248 9.48 4.63 10.52
CA MET A 248 8.76 5.45 9.54
C MET A 248 8.92 6.94 9.81
N ALA A 249 8.73 7.39 11.06
CA ALA A 249 8.89 8.78 11.44
C ALA A 249 10.32 9.29 11.21
N ASP A 250 11.34 8.50 11.56
CA ASP A 250 12.75 8.84 11.35
C ASP A 250 13.10 8.94 9.85
N ALA A 251 12.57 8.03 9.02
CA ALA A 251 12.75 8.07 7.58
C ALA A 251 12.09 9.29 6.91
N ILE A 252 10.97 9.77 7.46
CA ILE A 252 10.32 11.02 7.03
C ILE A 252 11.16 12.22 7.44
N ALA A 253 11.60 12.27 8.70
CA ALA A 253 12.41 13.37 9.23
C ALA A 253 13.74 13.54 8.48
N ALA A 254 14.40 12.43 8.10
CA ALA A 254 15.65 12.47 7.33
C ALA A 254 15.51 13.01 5.89
N LYS A 255 14.28 13.19 5.39
CA LYS A 255 14.01 13.76 4.06
C LYS A 255 13.62 15.25 4.08
N GLY A 256 13.26 15.78 5.25
CA GLY A 256 12.95 17.21 5.46
C GLY A 256 14.20 18.02 5.70
#